data_AF-A0A401FYM1-F1
#
_entry.id   AF-A0A401FYM1-F1
#
_cell.length_a   1.000
_cell.length_b   1.000
_cell.length_c   1.000
_cell.angle_alpha   90.00
_cell.angle_beta   90.00
_cell.angle_gamma   90.00
#
_symmetry.space_group_name_H-M   'P 1'
#
loop_
_entity.id
_entity.type
_entity.pdbx_description
1 polymer ?
#
loop_
_entity_poly.entity_id
_entity_poly.type
_entity_poly.pdbx_seq_one_letter_code
_entity_poly.pdbx_strand_id
1 'polypeptide(L)'
;MKDDRKNKTQLIRELEEMRARVSVLEAENAELKAGSDNSVTNMAQRSARKEIRTHIEFIADFDVIEARAVNISDGGISFETDEDLPFEMRFEMSGQPHYHRASLVWVKRLPDGGYRFGLMFTRPEAFPAF
;
A
#
# COMPACT_ATOMS: atom_id res chain seq x y z
N MET A 1 -27.69 29.44 1.43
CA MET A 1 -27.45 30.90 1.48
C MET A 1 -28.19 31.47 2.68
N LYS A 2 -27.51 31.63 3.83
CA LYS A 2 -28.06 32.24 5.07
C LYS A 2 -27.19 33.40 5.59
N ASP A 3 -26.20 33.83 4.81
CA ASP A 3 -25.25 34.88 5.24
C ASP A 3 -25.77 36.30 5.01
N ASP A 4 -26.83 36.50 4.22
CA ASP A 4 -27.40 37.83 3.91
C ASP A 4 -28.12 38.51 5.09
N ARG A 5 -28.15 37.89 6.29
CA ARG A 5 -28.78 38.45 7.51
C ARG A 5 -27.81 38.71 8.65
N LYS A 6 -26.50 38.53 8.46
CA LYS A 6 -25.51 38.75 9.53
C LYS A 6 -25.06 40.21 9.52
N ASN A 7 -25.09 40.86 10.68
CA ASN A 7 -24.56 42.22 10.80
C ASN A 7 -23.02 42.19 10.79
N LYS A 8 -22.38 43.28 10.34
CA LYS A 8 -20.92 43.42 10.22
C LYS A 8 -20.16 42.93 11.45
N THR A 9 -20.68 43.21 12.65
CA THR A 9 -20.07 42.77 13.92
C THR A 9 -20.09 41.25 14.11
N GLN A 10 -21.14 40.57 13.65
CA GLN A 10 -21.23 39.10 13.71
C GLN A 10 -20.25 38.46 12.72
N LEU A 11 -20.15 39.03 11.52
CA LEU A 11 -19.18 38.59 10.51
C LEU A 11 -17.74 38.76 10.99
N ILE A 12 -17.41 39.89 11.63
CA ILE A 12 -16.08 40.13 12.21
C ILE A 12 -15.76 39.09 13.27
N ARG A 13 -16.71 38.79 14.17
CA ARG A 13 -16.51 37.79 15.23
C ARG A 13 -16.26 36.39 14.67
N GLU A 14 -17.08 35.96 13.70
CA GLU A 14 -16.89 34.66 13.04
C GLU A 14 -15.53 34.57 12.33
N LEU A 15 -15.07 35.68 11.73
CA LEU A 15 -13.80 35.75 11.02
C LEU A 15 -12.60 35.68 11.99
N GLU A 16 -12.70 36.30 13.16
CA GLU A 16 -11.71 36.20 14.24
C GLU A 16 -11.67 34.78 14.83
N GLU A 17 -12.83 34.18 15.09
CA GLU A 17 -12.95 32.78 15.55
C GLU A 17 -12.34 31.80 14.53
N MET A 18 -12.60 32.01 13.24
CA MET A 18 -12.01 31.20 12.15
C MET A 18 -10.49 31.37 12.08
N ARG A 19 -9.97 32.59 12.18
CA ARG A 19 -8.52 32.84 12.16
C ARG A 19 -7.82 32.20 13.35
N ALA A 20 -8.41 32.25 14.54
CA ALA A 20 -7.89 31.57 15.72
C ALA A 20 -7.84 30.04 15.50
N ARG A 21 -8.90 29.46 14.93
CA ARG A 21 -8.96 28.03 14.65
C ARG A 21 -7.96 27.57 13.60
N VAL A 22 -7.75 28.37 12.55
CA VAL A 22 -6.73 28.11 11.53
C VAL A 22 -5.34 28.14 12.14
N SER A 23 -5.04 29.14 12.99
CA SER A 23 -3.73 29.23 13.65
C SER A 23 -3.42 28.02 14.55
N VAL A 24 -4.43 27.50 15.27
CA VAL A 24 -4.27 26.28 16.08
C VAL A 24 -4.03 25.05 15.21
N LEU A 25 -4.80 24.88 14.12
CA LEU A 25 -4.65 23.76 13.19
C LEU A 25 -3.34 23.79 12.40
N GLU A 26 -2.80 24.99 12.14
CA GLU A 26 -1.48 25.17 11.52
C GLU A 26 -0.36 24.76 12.48
N ALA A 27 -0.47 25.10 13.77
CA ALA A 27 0.48 24.66 14.79
C ALA A 27 0.44 23.13 15.00
N GLU A 28 -0.76 22.55 15.08
CA GLU A 28 -0.95 21.09 15.20
C GLU A 28 -0.39 20.35 13.96
N ASN A 29 -0.61 20.89 12.76
CA ASN A 29 0.01 20.34 11.53
C ASN A 29 1.53 20.49 11.51
N ALA A 30 2.09 21.57 12.06
CA ALA A 30 3.53 21.75 12.14
C ALA A 30 4.17 20.73 13.08
N GLU A 31 3.53 20.44 14.22
CA GLU A 31 3.95 19.40 15.16
C GLU A 31 3.81 17.99 14.55
N LEU A 32 2.71 17.70 13.85
CA LEU A 32 2.53 16.44 13.13
C LEU A 32 3.56 16.25 12.01
N LYS A 33 3.91 17.31 11.28
CA LYS A 33 4.97 17.27 10.26
C LYS A 33 6.36 17.08 10.87
N ALA A 34 6.66 17.74 11.99
CA ALA A 34 7.92 17.54 12.72
C ALA A 34 8.04 16.12 13.31
N GLY A 35 6.94 15.53 13.78
CA GLY A 35 6.88 14.12 14.19
C GLY A 35 6.99 13.14 13.00
N SER A 36 6.51 13.55 11.82
CA SER A 36 6.61 12.78 10.58
C SER A 36 8.01 12.82 9.93
N ASP A 37 8.84 13.83 10.21
CA ASP A 37 10.23 13.88 9.72
C ASP A 37 11.14 12.84 10.40
N ASN A 38 10.75 12.32 11.57
CA ASN A 38 11.40 11.17 12.20
C ASN A 38 10.98 9.82 11.59
N SER A 39 10.09 9.80 10.59
CA SER A 39 9.79 8.58 9.82
C SER A 39 10.77 8.33 8.67
N VAL A 40 11.61 9.32 8.32
CA VAL A 40 12.62 9.18 7.25
C VAL A 40 13.84 8.37 7.71
N THR A 41 14.09 8.28 9.01
CA THR A 41 15.23 7.55 9.60
C THR A 41 15.00 6.04 9.77
N ASN A 42 13.79 5.54 9.48
CA ASN A 42 13.47 4.10 9.46
C ASN A 42 13.07 3.59 8.07
N MET A 43 13.54 4.22 7.00
CA MET A 43 13.67 3.51 5.73
C MET A 43 14.78 2.47 5.90
N ALA A 44 14.41 1.27 6.37
CA ALA A 44 15.21 0.07 6.16
C ALA A 44 15.73 0.12 4.72
N GLN A 45 17.06 0.24 4.58
CA GLN A 45 17.73 0.54 3.32
C GLN A 45 17.31 -0.50 2.27
N ARG A 46 16.29 -0.16 1.47
CA ARG A 46 15.75 -1.08 0.45
C ARG A 46 16.86 -1.34 -0.56
N SER A 47 17.19 -2.61 -0.76
CA SER A 47 18.21 -2.99 -1.74
C SER A 47 17.85 -2.45 -3.12
N ALA A 48 18.87 -2.02 -3.86
CA ALA A 48 18.69 -1.52 -5.22
C ALA A 48 18.03 -2.59 -6.11
N ARG A 49 16.97 -2.21 -6.81
CA ARG A 49 16.29 -3.08 -7.78
C ARG A 49 17.07 -3.07 -9.09
N LYS A 50 17.38 -4.24 -9.62
CA LYS A 50 18.01 -4.41 -10.94
C LYS A 50 16.95 -4.80 -11.96
N GLU A 51 16.94 -4.14 -13.10
CA GLU A 51 16.08 -4.56 -14.23
C GLU A 51 16.61 -5.89 -14.77
N ILE A 52 15.72 -6.86 -14.92
CA ILE A 52 16.00 -8.15 -15.57
C ILE A 52 14.90 -8.43 -16.60
N ARG A 53 15.29 -9.07 -17.71
CA ARG A 53 14.37 -9.57 -18.74
C ARG A 53 14.62 -11.06 -18.90
N THR A 54 13.90 -11.84 -18.12
CA THR A 54 13.97 -13.31 -18.14
C THR A 54 12.56 -13.89 -18.08
N HIS A 55 12.41 -15.12 -18.53
CA HIS A 55 11.18 -15.87 -18.32
C HIS A 55 11.11 -16.32 -16.86
N ILE A 56 9.95 -16.12 -16.23
CA ILE A 56 9.69 -16.51 -14.85
C ILE A 56 8.43 -17.35 -14.84
N GLU A 57 8.51 -18.53 -14.26
CA GLU A 57 7.35 -19.37 -13.97
C GLU A 57 6.92 -19.13 -12.53
N PHE A 58 5.62 -18.91 -12.34
CA PHE A 58 4.99 -18.77 -11.03
C PHE A 58 4.12 -19.98 -10.77
N ILE A 59 4.31 -20.61 -9.62
CA ILE A 59 3.47 -21.68 -9.12
C ILE A 59 2.78 -21.11 -7.88
N ALA A 60 1.47 -20.90 -7.99
CA ALA A 60 0.64 -20.50 -6.86
C ALA A 60 0.49 -21.70 -5.93
N ASP A 61 0.89 -21.53 -4.67
CA ASP A 61 0.90 -22.60 -3.66
C ASP A 61 -0.20 -22.34 -2.62
N PHE A 62 -1.43 -22.20 -3.10
CA PHE A 62 -2.62 -22.06 -2.26
C PHE A 62 -3.82 -22.70 -2.94
N ASP A 63 -4.63 -23.40 -2.17
CA ASP A 63 -5.81 -24.12 -2.66
C ASP A 63 -7.08 -23.26 -2.46
N VAL A 64 -7.35 -22.90 -1.20
CA VAL A 64 -8.42 -21.98 -0.81
C VAL A 64 -7.85 -20.97 0.17
N ILE A 65 -8.10 -19.69 -0.06
CA ILE A 65 -7.72 -18.60 0.85
C ILE A 65 -9.00 -18.09 1.49
N GLU A 66 -9.00 -17.98 2.81
CA GLU A 66 -10.06 -17.26 3.52
C GLU A 66 -9.87 -15.75 3.33
N ALA A 67 -10.95 -15.09 2.92
CA ALA A 67 -10.96 -13.66 2.66
C ALA A 67 -12.26 -13.02 3.13
N ARG A 68 -12.16 -11.78 3.57
CA ARG A 68 -13.29 -10.92 3.95
C ARG A 68 -13.62 -10.00 2.80
N ALA A 69 -14.87 -10.05 2.33
CA ALA A 69 -15.36 -9.10 1.33
C ALA A 69 -15.40 -7.68 1.89
N VAL A 70 -14.90 -6.72 1.13
CA VAL A 70 -14.92 -5.28 1.44
C VAL A 70 -16.10 -4.61 0.75
N ASN A 71 -16.31 -4.88 -0.54
CA ASN A 71 -17.45 -4.39 -1.31
C ASN A 71 -17.70 -5.26 -2.55
N ILE A 72 -18.93 -5.19 -3.07
CA ILE A 72 -19.36 -5.88 -4.29
C ILE A 72 -20.24 -4.96 -5.13
N SER A 73 -20.14 -5.10 -6.45
CA SER A 73 -20.97 -4.43 -7.44
C SER A 73 -21.24 -5.38 -8.60
N ASP A 74 -22.11 -5.00 -9.53
CA ASP A 74 -22.39 -5.78 -10.75
C ASP A 74 -21.14 -6.00 -11.62
N GLY A 75 -20.11 -5.17 -11.47
CA GLY A 75 -18.86 -5.24 -12.23
C GLY A 75 -17.70 -5.94 -11.53
N GLY A 76 -17.84 -6.32 -10.26
CA GLY A 76 -16.75 -6.99 -9.53
C GLY A 76 -16.84 -6.91 -8.00
N ILE A 77 -15.87 -7.54 -7.35
CA ILE A 77 -15.74 -7.66 -5.89
C ILE A 77 -14.34 -7.25 -5.43
N SER A 78 -14.26 -6.62 -4.26
CA SER A 78 -13.03 -6.35 -3.53
C SER A 78 -13.05 -7.11 -2.21
N PHE A 79 -11.95 -7.76 -1.86
CA PHE A 79 -11.77 -8.52 -0.63
C PHE A 79 -10.38 -8.28 -0.03
N GLU A 80 -10.23 -8.60 1.24
CA GLU A 80 -9.00 -8.57 2.02
C GLU A 80 -8.77 -9.97 2.61
N THR A 81 -7.52 -10.37 2.77
CA THR A 81 -7.14 -11.58 3.51
C THR A 81 -6.09 -11.20 4.54
N ASP A 82 -6.12 -11.89 5.68
CA ASP A 82 -5.14 -11.71 6.76
C ASP A 82 -3.92 -12.64 6.58
N GLU A 83 -3.96 -13.51 5.56
CA GLU A 83 -2.90 -14.45 5.20
C GLU A 83 -2.08 -13.92 4.01
N ASP A 84 -0.77 -14.17 4.05
CA ASP A 84 0.10 -13.93 2.91
C ASP A 84 -0.28 -14.88 1.76
N LEU A 85 -0.13 -14.41 0.51
CA LEU A 85 -0.31 -15.24 -0.68
C LEU A 85 1.06 -15.74 -1.17
N PRO A 86 1.47 -16.99 -0.84
CA PRO A 86 2.77 -17.50 -1.24
C PRO A 86 2.75 -17.95 -2.70
N PHE A 87 3.86 -17.66 -3.38
CA PHE A 87 4.18 -18.14 -4.70
C PHE A 87 5.55 -18.80 -4.67
N GLU A 88 5.65 -19.96 -5.30
CA GLU A 88 6.93 -20.51 -5.71
C GLU A 88 7.30 -19.95 -7.09
N MET A 89 8.58 -19.68 -7.28
CA MET A 89 9.11 -19.10 -8.51
C MET A 89 10.32 -19.87 -8.97
N ARG A 90 10.35 -20.15 -10.26
CA ARG A 90 11.51 -20.67 -10.98
C ARG A 90 11.87 -19.74 -12.12
N PHE A 91 13.13 -19.33 -12.19
CA PHE A 91 13.64 -18.53 -13.30
C PHE A 91 15.13 -18.76 -13.52
N GLU A 92 15.60 -18.46 -14.72
CA GLU A 92 17.02 -18.53 -15.05
C GLU A 92 17.64 -17.13 -14.97
N MET A 93 18.78 -17.04 -14.29
CA MET A 93 19.59 -15.82 -14.22
C MET A 93 21.05 -16.18 -14.46
N SER A 94 21.70 -15.55 -15.44
CA SER A 94 23.09 -15.82 -15.78
C SER A 94 23.41 -17.30 -16.07
N GLY A 95 22.48 -18.03 -16.71
CA GLY A 95 22.67 -19.44 -17.04
C GLY A 95 22.41 -20.40 -15.87
N GLN A 96 21.99 -19.90 -14.71
CA GLN A 96 21.75 -20.70 -13.50
C GLN A 96 20.27 -20.69 -13.13
N PRO A 97 19.67 -21.84 -12.79
CA PRO A 97 18.31 -21.89 -12.29
C PRO A 97 18.24 -21.38 -10.86
N HIS A 98 17.26 -20.52 -10.59
CA HIS A 98 16.95 -19.98 -9.28
C HIS A 98 15.55 -20.41 -8.85
N TYR A 99 15.44 -20.83 -7.60
CA TYR A 99 14.20 -21.25 -6.96
C TYR A 99 13.96 -20.37 -5.74
N HIS A 100 12.80 -19.76 -5.65
CA HIS A 100 12.45 -18.84 -4.59
C HIS A 100 10.99 -18.98 -4.18
N ARG A 101 10.71 -18.78 -2.89
CA ARG A 101 9.35 -18.54 -2.39
C ARG A 101 9.19 -17.05 -2.10
N ALA A 102 8.02 -16.49 -2.38
CA ALA A 102 7.72 -15.10 -2.09
C ALA A 102 6.23 -14.87 -1.81
N SER A 103 5.93 -13.90 -0.95
CA SER A 103 4.56 -13.46 -0.67
C SER A 103 4.20 -12.26 -1.54
N LEU A 104 2.93 -12.18 -1.94
CA LEU A 104 2.39 -11.00 -2.62
C LEU A 104 2.29 -9.79 -1.71
N VAL A 105 2.87 -8.66 -2.14
CA VAL A 105 2.79 -7.38 -1.44
C VAL A 105 1.82 -6.43 -2.12
N TRP A 106 1.79 -6.40 -3.45
CA TRP A 106 0.84 -5.57 -4.21
C TRP A 106 0.67 -6.06 -5.65
N VAL A 107 -0.46 -5.70 -6.26
CA VAL A 107 -0.75 -5.90 -7.68
C VAL A 107 -1.21 -4.58 -8.28
N LYS A 108 -0.77 -4.30 -9.50
CA LYS A 108 -1.24 -3.15 -10.28
C LYS A 108 -1.59 -3.59 -11.69
N ARG A 109 -2.80 -3.28 -12.15
CA ARG A 109 -3.17 -3.40 -13.57
C ARG A 109 -2.45 -2.33 -14.38
N LEU A 110 -1.83 -2.74 -15.49
CA LEU A 110 -1.13 -1.87 -16.43
C LEU A 110 -2.10 -1.37 -17.51
N PRO A 111 -1.80 -0.22 -18.16
CA PRO A 111 -2.69 0.36 -19.18
C PRO A 111 -2.94 -0.55 -20.40
N ASP A 112 -2.02 -1.46 -20.69
CA ASP A 112 -2.11 -2.44 -21.78
C ASP A 112 -2.94 -3.69 -21.42
N GLY A 113 -3.51 -3.73 -20.21
CA GLY A 113 -4.29 -4.86 -19.71
C GLY A 113 -3.46 -5.92 -18.98
N GLY A 114 -2.13 -5.80 -18.95
CA GLY A 114 -1.27 -6.66 -18.14
C GLY A 114 -1.37 -6.36 -16.64
N TYR A 115 -0.66 -7.14 -15.83
CA TYR A 115 -0.53 -6.92 -14.39
C TYR A 115 0.93 -6.90 -13.98
N ARG A 116 1.25 -6.00 -13.04
CA ARG A 116 2.55 -5.96 -12.36
C ARG A 116 2.37 -6.40 -10.92
N PHE A 117 3.16 -7.39 -10.53
CA PHE A 117 3.17 -7.97 -9.19
C PHE A 117 4.40 -7.49 -8.44
N GLY A 118 4.20 -7.04 -7.21
CA GLY A 118 5.28 -6.81 -6.25
C GLY A 118 5.30 -7.92 -5.23
N LEU A 119 6.36 -8.72 -5.23
CA LEU A 119 6.55 -9.86 -4.34
C LEU A 119 7.69 -9.57 -3.36
N MET A 120 7.62 -10.17 -2.17
CA MET A 120 8.69 -10.16 -1.17
C MET A 120 9.18 -11.58 -0.95
N PHE A 121 10.47 -11.82 -1.18
CA PHE A 121 11.07 -13.13 -0.93
C PHE A 121 10.88 -13.54 0.54
N THR A 122 10.39 -14.75 0.74
CA THR A 122 10.27 -15.38 2.04
C THR A 122 11.39 -16.41 2.18
N ARG A 123 11.73 -16.76 3.43
CA ARG A 123 12.61 -17.91 3.63
C ARG A 123 11.86 -19.16 3.16
N PRO A 124 12.54 -20.11 2.49
CA PRO A 124 11.94 -21.41 2.29
C PRO A 124 11.64 -21.99 3.68
N GLU A 125 10.36 -22.14 4.00
CA GLU A 125 9.97 -22.99 5.11
C GLU A 125 10.43 -24.41 4.79
N ALA A 126 10.95 -25.12 5.78
CA ALA A 126 11.11 -26.55 5.63
C ALA A 126 9.72 -27.14 5.39
N PHE A 127 9.57 -27.94 4.33
CA PHE A 127 8.33 -28.67 4.07
C PHE A 127 7.84 -29.33 5.37
N PRO A 128 6.54 -29.26 5.71
CA PRO A 128 6.01 -30.15 6.73
C PRO A 128 6.32 -31.59 6.28
N ALA A 129 7.10 -32.30 7.09
CA ALA A 129 7.29 -33.73 6.93
C ALA A 129 5.92 -34.37 7.24
N PHE A 130 5.22 -34.78 6.18
CA PHE A 130 4.01 -35.61 6.30
C PHE A 130 4.39 -37.04 6.69
#